data_AF-A0A4Q4V596-F1
#
_entry.id   AF-A0A4Q4V596-F1
#
_cell.length_a   1.000
_cell.length_b   1.000
_cell.length_c   1.000
_cell.angle_alpha   90.00
_cell.angle_beta   90.00
_cell.angle_gamma   90.00
#
_symmetry.space_group_name_H-M   'P 1'
#
loop_
_entity.id
_entity.type
_entity.pdbx_description
1 polymer ?
#
loop_
_entity_poly.entity_id
_entity_poly.type
_entity_poly.pdbx_seq_one_letter_code
_entity_poly.pdbx_strand_id
1 'polypeptide(L)'
;MLNKLTAVPAGTLSKIRHLRVRGDMLTLTWPDHEYGVPLASVFKLLPGLKLNTLTVLRGHVDLTSYDSLSGLIADGDGWKELRYISHSSSLLGYSALNDPSIPSGPNNPFGLWDPNWGPPTYLRKPQPEFWRGVLSSRDGVSSNPSVAIYRSSKQGPIGWVIGEDSRLLFEQKPSEADTASFGLEVDASLCAGPEKFKELLIVARRGHGVDYQVKKGSPFVWRDIRQACPGMTWREIKRKHIDMRSESPGGSDSDSDSEDPFADAFPDVDRWRDVDEYVWTPLHFGLADLW
;
A
#
# COMPACT_ATOMS: atom_id res chain seq x y z
N MET A 1 12.14 7.47 -3.99
CA MET A 1 12.16 6.67 -5.25
C MET A 1 12.17 7.53 -6.52
N LEU A 2 11.11 8.31 -6.79
CA LEU A 2 10.91 8.98 -8.09
C LEU A 2 12.05 9.92 -8.52
N ASN A 3 12.66 10.65 -7.57
CA ASN A 3 13.83 11.51 -7.85
C ASN A 3 14.98 10.75 -8.53
N LYS A 4 15.19 9.48 -8.18
CA LYS A 4 16.27 8.66 -8.73
C LYS A 4 15.85 7.99 -10.04
N LEU A 5 14.63 7.42 -10.09
CA LEU A 5 14.19 6.61 -11.24
C LEU A 5 13.77 7.44 -12.46
N THR A 6 13.26 8.66 -12.26
CA THR A 6 12.92 9.55 -13.39
C THR A 6 14.14 10.27 -13.98
N ALA A 7 15.28 10.26 -13.27
CA ALA A 7 16.53 10.87 -13.72
C ALA A 7 17.40 9.92 -14.56
N VAL A 8 17.16 8.60 -14.50
CA VAL A 8 17.94 7.62 -15.28
C VAL A 8 17.40 7.48 -16.71
N PRO A 9 18.26 7.21 -17.71
CA PRO A 9 17.82 6.94 -19.07
C PRO A 9 16.88 5.74 -19.16
N ALA A 10 15.93 5.76 -20.10
CA ALA A 10 14.94 4.70 -20.28
C ALA A 10 15.57 3.30 -20.45
N GLY A 11 16.68 3.19 -21.18
CA GLY A 11 17.41 1.93 -21.36
C GLY A 11 18.08 1.40 -20.09
N THR A 12 18.35 2.26 -19.10
CA THR A 12 18.81 1.87 -17.77
C THR A 12 17.63 1.49 -16.88
N LEU A 13 16.56 2.29 -16.90
CA LEU A 13 15.32 2.01 -16.17
C LEU A 13 14.75 0.62 -16.53
N SER A 14 14.76 0.27 -17.82
CA SER A 14 14.29 -1.02 -18.32
C SER A 14 15.18 -2.20 -17.96
N LYS A 15 16.36 -1.98 -17.36
CA LYS A 15 17.27 -3.02 -16.84
C LYS A 15 17.12 -3.23 -15.34
N ILE A 16 16.40 -2.36 -14.63
CA ILE A 16 16.12 -2.56 -13.21
C ILE A 16 15.16 -3.75 -13.07
N ARG A 17 15.56 -4.73 -12.25
CA ARG A 17 14.79 -5.97 -12.03
C ARG A 17 14.24 -6.10 -10.63
N HIS A 18 14.82 -5.41 -9.66
CA HIS A 18 14.42 -5.49 -8.26
C HIS A 18 14.29 -4.08 -7.72
N LEU A 19 13.18 -3.81 -7.03
CA LEU A 19 12.92 -2.54 -6.41
C LEU A 19 12.19 -2.78 -5.09
N ARG A 20 12.68 -2.13 -4.02
CA ARG A 20 11.98 -2.05 -2.75
C ARG A 20 11.52 -0.61 -2.48
N VAL A 21 10.29 -0.46 -2.03
CA VAL A 21 9.67 0.84 -1.74
C VAL A 21 8.76 0.73 -0.52
N ARG A 22 8.42 1.89 0.05
CA ARG A 22 7.32 2.00 1.00
C ARG A 22 5.98 2.06 0.27
N GLY A 23 4.95 1.52 0.90
CA GLY A 23 3.59 1.42 0.39
C GLY A 23 2.70 2.62 0.73
N ASP A 24 3.25 3.63 1.41
CA ASP A 24 2.54 4.89 1.65
C ASP A 24 2.15 5.56 0.33
N MET A 25 0.95 6.15 0.30
CA MET A 25 0.52 6.95 -0.85
C MET A 25 1.42 8.19 -0.97
N LEU A 26 1.70 8.59 -2.20
CA LEU A 26 2.36 9.87 -2.44
C LEU A 26 1.34 10.98 -2.24
N THR A 27 1.51 11.80 -1.21
CA THR A 27 0.67 12.98 -0.99
C THR A 27 1.14 14.13 -1.87
N LEU A 28 0.22 14.66 -2.66
CA LEU A 28 0.36 15.90 -3.41
C LEU A 28 -0.55 16.96 -2.78
N THR A 29 -0.10 18.21 -2.70
CA THR A 29 -0.85 19.30 -2.05
C THR A 29 -1.35 20.32 -3.08
N TRP A 30 -2.63 20.71 -2.93
CA TRP A 30 -3.27 21.85 -3.58
C TRP A 30 -3.67 22.87 -2.51
N PRO A 31 -4.01 24.12 -2.89
CA PRO A 31 -4.41 25.14 -1.93
C PRO A 31 -5.59 24.77 -1.03
N ASP A 32 -6.49 23.90 -1.51
CA ASP A 32 -7.76 23.57 -0.89
C ASP A 32 -7.82 22.12 -0.35
N HIS A 33 -6.92 21.23 -0.77
CA HIS A 33 -6.93 19.83 -0.37
C HIS A 33 -5.60 19.10 -0.58
N GLU A 34 -5.47 17.95 0.07
CA GLU A 34 -4.43 16.96 -0.21
C GLU A 34 -4.97 15.85 -1.13
N TYR A 35 -4.10 15.33 -2.00
CA TYR A 35 -4.42 14.26 -2.93
C TYR A 35 -3.44 13.11 -2.73
N GLY A 36 -3.94 11.98 -2.22
CA GLY A 36 -3.16 10.75 -2.09
C GLY A 36 -3.11 10.01 -3.42
N VAL A 37 -1.90 9.83 -3.96
CA VAL A 37 -1.62 9.09 -5.20
C VAL A 37 -1.14 7.67 -4.85
N PRO A 38 -1.85 6.62 -5.29
CA PRO A 38 -1.44 5.24 -5.03
C PRO A 38 -0.19 4.85 -5.82
N LEU A 39 0.58 3.88 -5.31
CA LEU A 39 1.83 3.46 -5.94
C LEU A 39 1.65 2.93 -7.38
N ALA A 40 0.51 2.28 -7.66
CA ALA A 40 0.16 1.84 -9.02
C ALA A 40 0.12 3.00 -10.03
N SER A 41 -0.42 4.14 -9.60
CA SER A 41 -0.47 5.40 -10.35
C SER A 41 0.91 6.04 -10.48
N VAL A 42 1.70 6.03 -9.40
CA VAL A 42 3.08 6.54 -9.40
C VAL A 42 3.95 5.86 -10.46
N PHE A 43 3.84 4.54 -10.63
CA PHE A 43 4.63 3.82 -11.65
C PHE A 43 4.30 4.22 -13.09
N LYS A 44 3.14 4.84 -13.35
CA LYS A 44 2.82 5.34 -14.69
C LYS A 44 3.74 6.48 -15.14
N LEU A 45 4.49 7.10 -14.21
CA LEU A 45 5.57 8.05 -14.51
C LEU A 45 6.90 7.39 -14.87
N LEU A 46 7.00 6.06 -14.84
CA LEU A 46 8.21 5.28 -15.08
C LEU A 46 8.05 4.33 -16.29
N PRO A 47 7.73 4.84 -17.50
CA PRO A 47 7.57 4.00 -18.67
C PRO A 47 8.86 3.21 -18.97
N GLY A 48 8.71 1.92 -19.24
CA GLY A 48 9.82 1.00 -19.49
C GLY A 48 10.24 0.18 -18.27
N LEU A 49 9.79 0.53 -17.06
CA LEU A 49 10.06 -0.24 -15.84
C LEU A 49 9.53 -1.68 -15.99
N LYS A 50 10.39 -2.65 -15.68
CA LYS A 50 10.12 -4.09 -15.87
C LYS A 50 10.83 -4.91 -14.79
N LEU A 51 10.24 -4.91 -13.59
CA LEU A 51 10.76 -5.58 -12.40
C LEU A 51 10.42 -7.07 -12.42
N ASN A 52 11.42 -7.90 -12.11
CA ASN A 52 11.19 -9.29 -11.71
C ASN A 52 10.50 -9.34 -10.35
N THR A 53 10.94 -8.49 -9.41
CA THR A 53 10.38 -8.43 -8.05
C THR A 53 10.22 -6.98 -7.63
N LEU A 54 9.01 -6.64 -7.18
CA LEU A 54 8.69 -5.44 -6.46
C LEU A 54 8.43 -5.81 -5.00
N THR A 55 9.21 -5.28 -4.07
CA THR A 55 8.95 -5.41 -2.64
C THR A 55 8.34 -4.12 -2.13
N VAL A 56 7.18 -4.21 -1.50
CA VAL A 56 6.49 -3.07 -0.88
C VAL A 56 6.39 -3.31 0.61
N LEU A 57 6.98 -2.41 1.40
CA LEU A 57 6.80 -2.38 2.84
C LEU A 57 5.53 -1.60 3.14
N ARG A 58 4.60 -2.22 3.88
CA ARG A 58 3.31 -1.62 4.23
C ARG A 58 3.45 -0.18 4.74
N GLY A 59 2.51 0.68 4.35
CA GLY A 59 2.37 2.00 4.93
C GLY A 59 1.77 2.00 6.34
N HIS A 60 1.48 3.20 6.84
CA HIS A 60 1.07 3.39 8.23
C HIS A 60 -0.34 2.81 8.53
N VAL A 61 -1.34 3.18 7.74
CA VAL A 61 -2.76 2.89 8.03
C VAL A 61 -3.22 1.60 7.36
N ASP A 62 -3.91 0.72 8.10
CA ASP A 62 -4.39 -0.59 7.63
C ASP A 62 -5.30 -0.48 6.39
N LEU A 63 -6.35 0.33 6.49
CA LEU A 63 -7.36 0.54 5.44
C LEU A 63 -6.73 0.98 4.12
N THR A 64 -5.91 2.04 4.16
CA THR A 64 -5.27 2.60 2.97
C THR A 64 -4.15 1.69 2.43
N SER A 65 -3.50 0.93 3.30
CA SER A 65 -2.50 -0.07 2.90
C SER A 65 -3.13 -1.23 2.15
N TYR A 66 -4.28 -1.73 2.61
CA TYR A 66 -5.01 -2.80 1.94
C TYR A 66 -5.54 -2.34 0.59
N ASP A 67 -6.09 -1.13 0.52
CA ASP A 67 -6.52 -0.52 -0.73
C ASP A 67 -5.36 -0.32 -1.70
N SER A 68 -4.22 0.20 -1.22
CA SER A 68 -3.01 0.38 -2.03
C SER A 68 -2.48 -0.94 -2.58
N LEU A 69 -2.47 -2.01 -1.78
CA LEU A 69 -2.13 -3.37 -2.23
C LEU A 69 -3.13 -3.87 -3.28
N SER A 70 -4.42 -3.69 -3.02
CA SER A 70 -5.48 -4.11 -3.96
C SER A 70 -5.37 -3.37 -5.29
N GLY A 71 -5.11 -2.06 -5.28
CA GLY A 71 -4.84 -1.26 -6.46
C GLY A 71 -3.55 -1.64 -7.19
N LEU A 72 -2.49 -2.04 -6.47
CA LEU A 72 -1.28 -2.58 -7.11
C LEU A 72 -1.56 -3.89 -7.85
N ILE A 73 -2.36 -4.78 -7.26
CA ILE A 73 -2.75 -6.06 -7.86
C ILE A 73 -3.64 -5.85 -9.09
N ALA A 74 -4.66 -5.00 -8.96
CA ALA A 74 -5.61 -4.68 -10.02
C ALA A 74 -4.95 -3.88 -11.15
N ASP A 75 -4.30 -2.77 -10.83
CA ASP A 75 -3.94 -1.75 -11.82
C ASP A 75 -2.44 -1.53 -12.00
N GLY A 76 -1.63 -2.06 -11.07
CA GLY A 76 -0.18 -1.86 -11.09
C GLY A 76 0.46 -2.52 -12.30
N ASP A 77 1.32 -1.80 -13.00
CA ASP A 77 2.22 -2.36 -14.00
C ASP A 77 3.66 -2.27 -13.49
N GLY A 78 4.58 -2.88 -14.23
CA GLY A 78 6.02 -2.78 -13.98
C GLY A 78 6.60 -3.91 -13.15
N TRP A 79 5.82 -4.92 -12.74
CA TRP A 79 6.28 -6.01 -11.88
C TRP A 79 5.75 -7.39 -12.29
N LYS A 80 6.60 -8.41 -12.18
CA LYS A 80 6.26 -9.83 -12.37
C LYS A 80 5.84 -10.51 -11.06
N GLU A 81 6.59 -10.28 -10.00
CA GLU A 81 6.28 -10.70 -8.63
C GLU A 81 6.18 -9.45 -7.74
N LEU A 82 5.09 -9.36 -6.98
CA LEU A 82 4.89 -8.38 -5.92
C LEU A 82 5.01 -9.10 -4.58
N ARG A 83 5.95 -8.66 -3.74
CA ARG A 83 6.08 -9.03 -2.34
C ARG A 83 5.60 -7.86 -1.49
N TYR A 84 4.43 -7.97 -0.89
CA TYR A 84 3.95 -6.97 0.05
C TYR A 84 4.15 -7.48 1.47
N ILE A 85 4.94 -6.75 2.25
CA ILE A 85 5.31 -7.13 3.61
C ILE A 85 4.57 -6.20 4.56
N SER A 86 3.93 -6.75 5.59
CA SER A 86 3.30 -5.99 6.66
C SER A 86 3.87 -6.40 8.01
N HIS A 87 4.13 -5.42 8.86
CA HIS A 87 4.49 -5.63 10.27
C HIS A 87 3.34 -6.19 11.13
N SER A 88 2.10 -6.24 10.61
CA SER A 88 0.91 -6.54 11.41
C SER A 88 -0.14 -7.32 10.61
N SER A 89 -0.72 -8.31 11.27
CA SER A 89 -1.84 -9.10 10.74
C SER A 89 -3.13 -8.29 10.64
N SER A 90 -3.21 -7.12 11.30
CA SER A 90 -4.35 -6.21 11.20
C SER A 90 -4.63 -5.72 9.79
N LEU A 91 -3.64 -5.77 8.88
CA LEU A 91 -3.84 -5.46 7.45
C LEU A 91 -4.98 -6.28 6.85
N LEU A 92 -5.14 -7.53 7.29
CA LEU A 92 -6.19 -8.42 6.83
C LEU A 92 -7.37 -8.52 7.81
N GLY A 93 -7.29 -7.87 8.98
CA GLY A 93 -8.28 -8.01 10.05
C GLY A 93 -8.98 -6.72 10.49
N TYR A 94 -8.67 -5.58 9.89
CA TYR A 94 -9.30 -4.30 10.26
C TYR A 94 -10.82 -4.29 9.99
N SER A 95 -11.54 -3.42 10.69
CA SER A 95 -12.96 -3.17 10.44
C SER A 95 -13.16 -2.05 9.44
N ALA A 96 -14.07 -2.24 8.48
CA ALA A 96 -14.50 -1.18 7.59
C ALA A 96 -15.33 -0.09 8.30
N LEU A 97 -15.79 -0.30 9.54
CA LEU A 97 -16.46 0.75 10.34
C LEU A 97 -15.51 1.89 10.73
N ASN A 98 -14.20 1.64 10.66
CA ASN A 98 -13.16 2.67 10.84
C ASN A 98 -12.91 3.47 9.54
N ASP A 99 -13.68 3.24 8.47
CA ASP A 99 -13.57 3.96 7.22
C ASP A 99 -14.07 5.41 7.39
N PRO A 100 -13.24 6.43 7.08
CA PRO A 100 -13.62 7.83 7.23
C PRO A 100 -14.77 8.26 6.30
N SER A 101 -15.10 7.47 5.27
CA SER A 101 -16.26 7.71 4.42
C SER A 101 -17.60 7.35 5.07
N ILE A 102 -17.58 6.63 6.21
CA ILE A 102 -18.79 6.33 6.98
C ILE A 102 -19.11 7.53 7.88
N PRO A 103 -20.31 8.14 7.76
CA PRO A 103 -20.70 9.26 8.60
C PRO A 103 -20.70 8.90 10.09
N SER A 104 -19.80 9.50 10.86
CA SER A 104 -19.88 9.55 12.31
C SER A 104 -20.82 10.68 12.71
N GLY A 105 -22.05 10.38 13.12
CA GLY A 105 -23.06 11.37 13.49
C GLY A 105 -23.79 11.03 14.80
N PRO A 106 -24.52 11.98 15.39
CA PRO A 106 -25.20 11.80 16.68
C PRO A 106 -26.25 10.67 16.68
N ASN A 107 -26.75 10.29 15.49
CA ASN A 107 -27.71 9.18 15.30
C ASN A 107 -27.02 7.83 15.06
N ASN A 108 -25.69 7.79 14.95
CA ASN A 108 -24.90 6.57 14.85
C ASN A 108 -23.64 6.65 15.75
N PRO A 109 -23.81 6.75 17.08
CA PRO A 109 -22.71 6.91 18.03
C PRO A 109 -21.80 5.67 18.11
N PHE A 110 -22.21 4.55 17.50
CA PHE A 110 -21.48 3.28 17.51
C PHE A 110 -20.85 2.93 16.15
N GLY A 111 -20.98 3.78 15.13
CA GLY A 111 -20.42 3.54 13.80
C GLY A 111 -20.98 2.29 13.11
N LEU A 112 -22.21 1.86 13.43
CA LEU A 112 -22.86 0.71 12.78
C LEU A 112 -23.17 1.07 11.31
N TRP A 113 -22.70 0.27 10.36
CA TRP A 113 -22.94 0.52 8.94
C TRP A 113 -24.43 0.41 8.59
N ASP A 114 -25.01 1.45 8.00
CA ASP A 114 -26.36 1.45 7.43
C ASP A 114 -26.29 0.92 5.98
N PRO A 115 -27.00 -0.17 5.63
CA PRO A 115 -27.03 -0.70 4.28
C PRO A 115 -27.45 0.30 3.19
N ASN A 116 -28.14 1.38 3.56
CA ASN A 116 -28.57 2.43 2.63
C ASN A 116 -27.44 3.37 2.19
N TRP A 117 -26.28 3.37 2.87
CA TRP A 117 -25.17 4.30 2.59
C TRP A 117 -24.22 3.83 1.48
N GLY A 118 -24.52 2.69 0.86
CA GLY A 118 -23.59 1.99 -0.04
C GLY A 118 -22.48 1.28 0.74
N PRO A 119 -21.75 0.34 0.09
CA PRO A 119 -20.69 -0.39 0.77
C PRO A 119 -19.54 0.55 1.17
N PRO A 120 -18.85 0.31 2.31
CA PRO A 120 -17.68 1.08 2.68
C PRO A 120 -16.60 1.07 1.58
N THR A 121 -15.88 2.17 1.46
CA THR A 121 -14.82 2.34 0.44
C THR A 121 -13.73 1.27 0.61
N TYR A 122 -13.35 0.98 1.86
CA TYR A 122 -12.23 0.10 2.18
C TYR A 122 -12.65 -1.30 2.68
N LEU A 123 -13.81 -1.79 2.24
CA LEU A 123 -14.32 -3.09 2.66
C LEU A 123 -13.40 -4.24 2.20
N ARG A 124 -12.88 -5.03 3.17
CA ARG A 124 -12.05 -6.21 2.87
C ARG A 124 -12.86 -7.30 2.15
N LYS A 125 -12.15 -8.07 1.33
CA LYS A 125 -12.63 -9.30 0.69
C LYS A 125 -11.82 -10.51 1.16
N PRO A 126 -12.40 -11.73 1.15
CA PRO A 126 -11.70 -12.95 1.52
C PRO A 126 -10.45 -13.17 0.66
N GLN A 127 -9.32 -13.44 1.31
CA GLN A 127 -8.02 -13.61 0.65
C GLN A 127 -7.46 -15.02 0.86
N PRO A 128 -6.70 -15.58 -0.09
CA PRO A 128 -6.15 -14.95 -1.31
C PRO A 128 -7.07 -15.02 -2.54
N GLU A 129 -8.25 -15.63 -2.43
CA GLU A 129 -9.13 -15.93 -3.57
C GLU A 129 -9.55 -14.67 -4.34
N PHE A 130 -9.94 -13.61 -3.64
CA PHE A 130 -10.34 -12.36 -4.29
C PHE A 130 -9.21 -11.77 -5.14
N TRP A 131 -8.02 -11.58 -4.57
CA TRP A 131 -6.88 -11.06 -5.34
C TRP A 131 -6.43 -11.98 -6.48
N ARG A 132 -6.53 -13.30 -6.30
CA ARG A 132 -6.27 -14.27 -7.38
C ARG A 132 -7.28 -14.10 -8.51
N GLY A 133 -8.56 -13.90 -8.19
CA GLY A 133 -9.61 -13.60 -9.16
C GLY A 133 -9.34 -12.31 -9.92
N VAL A 134 -8.92 -11.24 -9.23
CA VAL A 134 -8.53 -9.97 -9.85
C VAL A 134 -7.39 -10.16 -10.86
N LEU A 135 -6.32 -10.85 -10.48
CA LEU A 135 -5.22 -11.14 -11.41
C LEU A 135 -5.67 -12.00 -12.60
N SER A 136 -6.51 -13.00 -12.35
CA SER A 136 -7.00 -13.90 -13.41
C SER A 136 -7.86 -13.17 -14.43
N SER A 137 -8.73 -12.26 -13.98
CA SER A 137 -9.56 -11.43 -14.86
C SER A 137 -8.71 -10.48 -15.71
N ARG A 138 -7.63 -9.96 -15.14
CA ARG A 138 -6.78 -8.96 -15.79
C ARG A 138 -5.76 -9.56 -16.75
N ASP A 139 -5.02 -10.55 -16.27
CA ASP A 139 -3.88 -11.16 -16.98
C ASP A 139 -4.31 -12.40 -17.79
N GLY A 140 -5.57 -12.83 -17.63
CA GLY A 140 -6.15 -14.01 -18.27
C GLY A 140 -5.89 -15.28 -17.46
N VAL A 141 -6.94 -16.09 -17.25
CA VAL A 141 -6.87 -17.34 -16.48
C VAL A 141 -5.81 -18.30 -17.02
N SER A 142 -5.65 -18.37 -18.34
CA SER A 142 -4.67 -19.24 -19.01
C SER A 142 -3.21 -18.88 -18.72
N SER A 143 -2.96 -17.66 -18.23
CA SER A 143 -1.63 -17.25 -17.79
C SER A 143 -1.24 -17.88 -16.45
N ASN A 144 -2.18 -18.44 -15.67
CA ASN A 144 -1.96 -19.03 -14.35
C ASN A 144 -1.31 -18.06 -13.33
N PRO A 145 -1.93 -16.90 -13.06
CA PRO A 145 -1.45 -16.03 -11.99
C PRO A 145 -1.69 -16.67 -10.61
N SER A 146 -0.91 -16.26 -9.61
CA SER A 146 -1.02 -16.82 -8.25
C SER A 146 -0.92 -15.76 -7.18
N VAL A 147 -1.65 -15.95 -6.08
CA VAL A 147 -1.51 -15.18 -4.86
C VAL A 147 -1.37 -16.14 -3.70
N ALA A 148 -0.31 -15.97 -2.91
CA ALA A 148 -0.06 -16.69 -1.67
C ALA A 148 0.12 -15.67 -0.53
N ILE A 149 -0.41 -16.00 0.64
CA ILE A 149 -0.24 -15.18 1.84
C ILE A 149 0.45 -16.05 2.88
N TYR A 150 1.54 -15.54 3.43
CA TYR A 150 2.26 -16.16 4.51
C TYR A 150 2.14 -15.29 5.75
N ARG A 151 1.94 -15.94 6.89
CA ARG A 151 1.87 -15.29 8.20
C ARG A 151 2.96 -15.85 9.08
N SER A 152 3.64 -14.99 9.84
CA SER A 152 4.66 -15.44 10.79
C SER A 152 4.07 -16.43 11.79
N SER A 153 4.75 -17.55 12.03
CA SER A 153 4.37 -18.54 13.05
C SER A 153 4.75 -18.11 14.46
N LYS A 154 5.73 -17.21 14.57
CA LYS A 154 6.24 -16.71 15.86
C LYS A 154 5.92 -15.22 16.00
N GLN A 155 5.68 -14.80 17.25
CA GLN A 155 5.98 -13.42 17.61
C GLN A 155 7.49 -13.26 17.63
N GLY A 156 8.01 -12.18 17.09
CA GLY A 156 9.45 -12.04 17.02
C GLY A 156 9.90 -10.77 16.33
N PRO A 157 11.24 -10.61 16.22
CA PRO A 157 11.85 -9.49 15.54
C PRO A 157 11.29 -9.27 14.12
N ILE A 158 11.61 -8.11 13.58
CA ILE A 158 11.35 -7.75 12.19
C ILE A 158 12.02 -8.77 11.26
N GLY A 159 11.34 -9.21 10.19
CA GLY A 159 11.94 -10.04 9.14
C GLY A 159 11.57 -11.53 9.20
N TRP A 160 10.83 -11.97 10.21
CA TRP A 160 10.52 -13.40 10.39
C TRP A 160 9.64 -13.94 9.27
N VAL A 161 8.79 -13.13 8.66
CA VAL A 161 7.95 -13.61 7.56
C VAL A 161 8.72 -13.88 6.25
N ILE A 162 9.99 -13.47 6.18
CA ILE A 162 10.86 -13.80 5.04
C ILE A 162 11.36 -15.25 5.12
N GLY A 163 11.70 -15.72 6.32
CA GLY A 163 12.14 -17.09 6.55
C GLY A 163 11.02 -18.09 6.23
N GLU A 164 11.34 -19.12 5.45
CA GLU A 164 10.38 -20.15 5.06
C GLU A 164 9.97 -21.05 6.24
N ASP A 165 10.88 -21.27 7.18
CA ASP A 165 10.68 -22.05 8.41
C ASP A 165 9.89 -21.27 9.48
N SER A 166 9.86 -19.95 9.38
CA SER A 166 9.20 -19.04 10.32
C SER A 166 7.83 -18.55 9.85
N ARG A 167 7.30 -19.06 8.73
CA ARG A 167 6.01 -18.64 8.19
C ARG A 167 5.10 -19.81 7.80
N LEU A 168 3.80 -19.58 7.88
CA LEU A 168 2.77 -20.55 7.49
C LEU A 168 1.89 -19.96 6.40
N LEU A 169 1.44 -20.80 5.48
CA LEU A 169 0.43 -20.40 4.50
C LEU A 169 -0.86 -20.00 5.23
N PHE A 170 -1.44 -18.88 4.84
CA PHE A 170 -2.61 -18.29 5.48
C PHE A 170 -3.70 -18.01 4.45
N GLU A 171 -4.95 -18.32 4.81
CA GLU A 171 -6.14 -18.08 3.99
C GLU A 171 -7.28 -17.61 4.90
N GLN A 172 -7.97 -16.54 4.49
CA GLN A 172 -9.21 -16.09 5.13
C GLN A 172 -10.38 -16.82 4.46
N LYS A 173 -10.91 -17.83 5.17
CA LYS A 173 -12.10 -18.57 4.76
C LYS A 173 -13.26 -18.13 5.65
N PRO A 174 -14.07 -17.14 5.23
CA PRO A 174 -15.29 -16.83 5.97
C PRO A 174 -16.18 -18.07 6.04
N SER A 175 -16.86 -18.26 7.17
CA SER A 175 -17.93 -19.23 7.23
C SER A 175 -19.11 -18.77 6.34
N GLU A 176 -19.99 -19.68 5.97
CA GLU A 176 -21.21 -19.31 5.22
C GLU A 176 -22.05 -18.28 5.99
N ALA A 177 -22.07 -18.36 7.32
CA ALA A 177 -22.78 -17.43 8.19
C ALA A 177 -22.16 -16.01 8.20
N ASP A 178 -20.84 -15.90 8.04
CA ASP A 178 -20.10 -14.63 8.13
C ASP A 178 -19.89 -13.94 6.78
N THR A 179 -20.31 -14.57 5.68
CA THR A 179 -20.03 -14.06 4.34
C THR A 179 -20.67 -12.69 4.09
N ALA A 180 -21.84 -12.42 4.68
CA ALA A 180 -22.55 -11.16 4.52
C ALA A 180 -21.90 -10.00 5.31
N SER A 181 -21.26 -10.30 6.45
CA SER A 181 -20.61 -9.31 7.32
C SER A 181 -19.10 -9.23 7.16
N PHE A 182 -18.50 -10.08 6.31
CA PHE A 182 -17.06 -10.14 6.14
C PHE A 182 -16.47 -8.77 5.77
N GLY A 183 -15.46 -8.36 6.53
CA GLY A 183 -14.77 -7.07 6.31
C GLY A 183 -15.45 -5.88 6.99
N LEU A 184 -16.73 -5.99 7.39
CA LEU A 184 -17.38 -4.94 8.19
C LEU A 184 -16.79 -4.93 9.59
N GLU A 185 -16.71 -6.07 10.24
CA GLU A 185 -16.22 -6.20 11.61
C GLU A 185 -14.70 -6.49 11.67
N VAL A 186 -14.13 -6.27 12.86
CA VAL A 186 -12.74 -6.64 13.14
C VAL A 186 -12.63 -8.16 13.16
N ASP A 187 -11.66 -8.71 12.44
CA ASP A 187 -11.29 -10.11 12.57
C ASP A 187 -10.49 -10.28 13.87
N ALA A 188 -11.19 -10.70 14.93
CA ALA A 188 -10.57 -10.89 16.24
C ALA A 188 -9.41 -11.89 16.21
N SER A 189 -9.43 -12.90 15.32
CA SER A 189 -8.36 -13.89 15.21
C SER A 189 -7.03 -13.29 14.71
N LEU A 190 -7.11 -12.18 13.96
CA LEU A 190 -5.96 -11.47 13.42
C LEU A 190 -5.58 -10.24 14.24
N CYS A 191 -6.52 -9.67 14.99
CA CYS A 191 -6.35 -8.38 15.67
C CYS A 191 -6.25 -8.50 17.20
N ALA A 192 -6.56 -9.65 17.81
CA ALA A 192 -6.53 -9.80 19.26
C ALA A 192 -5.11 -10.00 19.81
N GLY A 193 -4.75 -9.16 20.78
CA GLY A 193 -3.52 -9.26 21.57
C GLY A 193 -2.27 -9.54 20.72
N PRO A 194 -1.54 -10.65 20.99
CA PRO A 194 -0.28 -10.94 20.32
C PRO A 194 -0.41 -11.23 18.82
N GLU A 195 -1.60 -11.65 18.35
CA GLU A 195 -1.83 -12.05 16.97
C GLU A 195 -1.75 -10.87 16.00
N LYS A 196 -2.10 -9.67 16.48
CA LYS A 196 -2.02 -8.41 15.73
C LYS A 196 -0.61 -8.18 15.20
N PHE A 197 0.41 -8.44 16.01
CA PHE A 197 1.80 -8.12 15.69
C PHE A 197 2.51 -9.17 14.82
N LYS A 198 1.81 -10.20 14.35
CA LYS A 198 2.42 -11.18 13.44
C LYS A 198 2.53 -10.59 12.04
N GLU A 199 3.74 -10.63 11.49
CA GLU A 199 4.02 -10.15 10.14
C GLU A 199 3.28 -10.98 9.06
N LEU A 200 2.96 -10.31 7.96
CA LEU A 200 2.41 -10.91 6.75
C LEU A 200 3.35 -10.69 5.57
N LEU A 201 3.48 -11.70 4.71
CA LEU A 201 4.07 -11.61 3.38
C LEU A 201 3.02 -12.07 2.37
N ILE A 202 2.57 -11.13 1.55
CA ILE A 202 1.68 -11.40 0.42
C ILE A 202 2.54 -11.46 -0.84
N VAL A 203 2.52 -12.60 -1.52
CA VAL A 203 3.23 -12.81 -2.79
C VAL A 203 2.21 -12.96 -3.91
N ALA A 204 2.13 -11.93 -4.76
CA ALA A 204 1.33 -11.94 -5.97
C ALA A 204 2.24 -12.12 -7.19
N ARG A 205 1.93 -13.07 -8.07
CA ARG A 205 2.70 -13.35 -9.28
C ARG A 205 1.83 -13.24 -10.51
N ARG A 206 2.33 -12.52 -11.50
CA ARG A 206 1.81 -12.50 -12.86
C ARG A 206 1.94 -13.89 -13.48
N GLY A 207 0.97 -14.21 -14.33
CA GLY A 207 0.99 -15.43 -15.10
C GLY A 207 2.09 -15.49 -16.17
N HIS A 208 2.27 -16.67 -16.76
CA HIS A 208 3.18 -16.93 -17.86
C HIS A 208 2.83 -16.09 -19.09
N GLY A 209 3.86 -15.54 -19.75
CA GLY A 209 3.69 -14.76 -21.00
C GLY A 209 3.11 -13.36 -20.82
N VAL A 210 2.73 -12.95 -19.60
CA VAL A 210 2.19 -11.62 -19.33
C VAL A 210 3.26 -10.56 -19.53
N ASP A 211 2.97 -9.56 -20.36
CA ASP A 211 3.81 -8.38 -20.50
C ASP A 211 3.49 -7.36 -19.41
N TYR A 212 4.26 -7.43 -18.32
CA TYR A 212 4.12 -6.57 -17.16
C TYR A 212 4.92 -5.26 -17.24
N GLN A 213 5.50 -4.90 -18.40
CA GLN A 213 6.23 -3.64 -18.50
C GLN A 213 5.29 -2.44 -18.37
N VAL A 214 5.71 -1.37 -17.69
CA VAL A 214 4.96 -0.09 -17.72
C VAL A 214 5.01 0.48 -19.13
N LYS A 215 3.87 0.56 -19.80
CA LYS A 215 3.76 1.08 -21.18
C LYS A 215 3.53 2.59 -21.19
N LYS A 216 4.21 3.29 -22.08
CA LYS A 216 3.88 4.69 -22.38
C LYS A 216 2.45 4.73 -22.95
N GLY A 217 1.61 5.60 -22.40
CA GLY A 217 0.22 5.72 -22.83
C GLY A 217 -0.69 4.58 -22.36
N SER A 218 -0.29 3.78 -21.36
CA SER A 218 -1.21 2.83 -20.71
C SER A 218 -2.45 3.57 -20.16
N PRO A 219 -3.63 2.91 -20.07
CA PRO A 219 -4.85 3.51 -19.54
C PRO A 219 -4.66 4.19 -18.18
N PHE A 220 -5.52 5.17 -17.89
CA PHE A 220 -5.56 5.78 -16.56
C PHE A 220 -6.09 4.79 -15.54
N VAL A 221 -5.54 4.88 -14.33
CA VAL A 221 -5.95 4.08 -13.18
C VAL A 221 -6.63 4.96 -12.14
N TRP A 222 -7.19 4.37 -11.09
CA TRP A 222 -7.77 5.17 -10.01
C TRP A 222 -6.73 6.13 -9.42
N ARG A 223 -7.11 7.40 -9.29
CA ARG A 223 -6.24 8.51 -8.89
C ARG A 223 -4.93 8.59 -9.70
N ASP A 224 -5.04 8.49 -11.04
CA ASP A 224 -3.89 8.61 -11.93
C ASP A 224 -3.22 9.99 -11.83
N ILE A 225 -1.93 9.99 -11.50
CA ILE A 225 -1.12 11.20 -11.36
C ILE A 225 -1.00 11.96 -12.68
N ARG A 226 -1.09 11.27 -13.82
CA ARG A 226 -1.05 11.90 -15.15
C ARG A 226 -2.36 12.63 -15.46
N GLN A 227 -3.46 12.26 -14.80
CA GLN A 227 -4.73 12.96 -14.93
C GLN A 227 -4.77 14.18 -14.00
N ALA A 228 -4.25 14.05 -12.78
CA ALA A 228 -4.12 15.16 -11.84
C ALA A 228 -3.09 16.22 -12.29
N CYS A 229 -2.01 15.78 -12.93
CA CYS A 229 -0.92 16.63 -13.40
C CYS A 229 -0.63 16.38 -14.90
N PRO A 230 -1.53 16.80 -15.81
CA PRO A 230 -1.42 16.47 -17.22
C PRO A 230 -0.18 17.10 -17.86
N GLY A 231 0.60 16.26 -18.56
CA GLY A 231 1.79 16.68 -19.31
C GLY A 231 3.00 17.05 -18.46
N MET A 232 2.90 16.98 -17.13
CA MET A 232 3.99 17.36 -16.24
C MET A 232 4.99 16.22 -16.02
N THR A 233 6.26 16.56 -15.97
CA THR A 233 7.34 15.68 -15.50
C THR A 233 7.30 15.56 -13.98
N TRP A 234 7.89 14.50 -13.43
CA TRP A 234 8.02 14.36 -11.97
C TRP A 234 8.68 15.57 -11.31
N ARG A 235 9.69 16.17 -11.94
CA ARG A 235 10.38 17.36 -11.41
C ARG A 235 9.43 18.56 -11.29
N GLU A 236 8.51 18.73 -12.23
CA GLU A 236 7.52 19.82 -12.19
C GLU A 236 6.43 19.54 -11.15
N ILE A 237 5.96 18.29 -11.07
CA ILE A 237 4.98 17.87 -10.04
C ILE A 237 5.55 18.10 -8.65
N LYS A 238 6.77 17.61 -8.39
CA LYS A 238 7.46 17.78 -7.11
C LYS A 238 7.59 19.26 -6.74
N ARG A 239 8.07 20.09 -7.67
CA ARG A 239 8.21 21.54 -7.41
C ARG A 239 6.86 22.18 -7.04
N LYS A 240 5.80 21.88 -7.79
CA LYS A 240 4.51 22.56 -7.66
C LYS A 240 3.67 22.06 -6.48
N HIS A 241 3.72 20.77 -6.17
CA HIS A 241 2.76 20.12 -5.27
C HIS A 241 3.40 19.50 -4.02
N ILE A 242 4.73 19.57 -3.88
CA ILE A 242 5.46 19.05 -2.72
C ILE A 242 6.37 20.14 -2.15
N ASP A 243 7.25 20.71 -2.98
CA ASP A 243 8.28 21.65 -2.51
C ASP A 243 7.71 23.03 -2.16
N MET A 244 6.66 23.52 -2.84
CA MET A 244 6.03 24.83 -2.52
C MET A 244 5.48 24.93 -1.08
N ARG A 245 5.31 23.81 -0.36
CA ARG A 245 4.97 23.81 1.07
C ARG A 245 6.07 24.47 1.93
N SER A 246 7.33 24.47 1.48
CA SER A 246 8.46 25.02 2.24
C SER A 246 8.79 26.49 1.93
N GLU A 247 8.18 27.09 0.90
CA GLU A 247 8.56 28.42 0.40
C GLU A 247 7.45 29.47 0.52
N SER A 248 6.50 29.32 1.46
CA SER A 248 5.53 30.39 1.74
C SER A 248 6.25 31.65 2.25
N PRO A 249 6.31 32.75 1.48
CA PRO A 249 6.98 33.96 1.88
C PRO A 249 5.96 34.88 2.55
N GLY A 250 5.97 34.89 3.89
CA GLY A 250 5.44 36.00 4.69
C GLY A 250 4.11 35.76 5.42
N GLY A 251 4.16 35.92 6.74
CA GLY A 251 3.10 36.57 7.50
C GLY A 251 2.31 35.71 8.48
N SER A 252 2.94 35.28 9.57
CA SER A 252 2.47 35.56 10.95
C SER A 252 3.40 34.85 11.92
N ASP A 253 4.06 35.63 12.78
CA ASP A 253 4.73 35.15 13.99
C ASP A 253 3.66 34.58 14.94
N SER A 254 3.23 33.35 14.67
CA SER A 254 2.55 32.51 15.65
C SER A 254 3.49 31.37 15.93
N ASP A 255 4.21 31.49 17.05
CA ASP A 255 5.01 30.45 17.70
C ASP A 255 4.11 29.27 18.09
N SER A 256 3.56 28.58 17.09
CA SER A 256 3.02 27.24 17.25
C SER A 256 4.06 26.30 16.67
N ASP A 257 5.05 26.01 17.52
CA ASP A 257 5.96 24.87 17.42
C ASP A 257 5.15 23.56 17.47
N SER A 258 4.25 23.36 16.51
CA SER A 258 3.89 22.03 16.07
C SER A 258 4.93 21.61 15.04
N GLU A 259 6.17 21.45 15.52
CA GLU A 259 7.08 20.54 14.85
C GLU A 259 6.30 19.23 14.76
N ASP A 260 5.91 18.83 13.55
CA ASP A 260 5.38 17.50 13.32
C ASP A 260 6.47 16.56 13.85
N PRO A 261 6.26 15.91 15.02
CA PRO A 261 7.31 15.17 15.71
C PRO A 261 7.76 13.94 14.90
N PHE A 262 7.20 13.77 13.72
CA PHE A 262 7.41 12.70 12.78
C PHE A 262 8.05 13.14 11.46
N ALA A 263 8.23 14.44 11.22
CA ALA A 263 8.91 14.93 10.02
C ALA A 263 10.35 14.39 9.92
N ASP A 264 11.05 14.32 11.05
CA ASP A 264 12.40 13.74 11.16
C ASP A 264 12.41 12.21 11.41
N ALA A 265 11.25 11.60 11.68
CA ALA A 265 11.14 10.17 11.99
C ALA A 265 11.13 9.28 10.73
N PHE A 266 11.11 9.88 9.54
CA PHE A 266 11.21 9.16 8.28
C PHE A 266 12.61 9.35 7.69
N PRO A 267 13.52 8.35 7.78
CA PRO A 267 14.69 8.38 6.94
C PRO A 267 14.24 8.34 5.47
N ASP A 268 14.57 9.38 4.71
CA ASP A 268 14.37 9.49 3.25
C ASP A 268 15.00 8.32 2.46
N VAL A 269 15.85 7.54 3.12
CA VAL A 269 16.66 6.48 2.55
C VAL A 269 16.52 5.24 3.42
N ASP A 270 15.82 4.25 2.89
CA ASP A 270 15.88 2.87 3.37
C ASP A 270 17.34 2.36 3.24
N ARG A 271 17.90 1.78 4.32
CA ARG A 271 19.29 1.32 4.41
C ARG A 271 19.31 -0.17 4.69
N TRP A 272 19.96 -0.94 3.83
CA TRP A 272 20.04 -2.39 3.96
C TRP A 272 21.35 -2.94 3.39
N ARG A 273 21.78 -4.11 3.87
CA ARG A 273 22.88 -4.87 3.26
C ARG A 273 22.33 -5.92 2.31
N ASP A 274 21.19 -6.51 2.67
CA ASP A 274 20.45 -7.46 1.85
C ASP A 274 19.04 -6.94 1.47
N VAL A 275 18.54 -7.27 0.28
CA VAL A 275 17.22 -6.82 -0.19
C VAL A 275 16.07 -7.40 0.63
N ASP A 276 16.31 -8.49 1.34
CA ASP A 276 15.37 -9.12 2.25
C ASP A 276 15.50 -8.60 3.70
N GLU A 277 16.54 -7.80 4.02
CA GLU A 277 16.67 -7.10 5.30
C GLU A 277 15.91 -5.77 5.27
N TYR A 278 14.92 -5.63 6.16
CA TYR A 278 14.20 -4.37 6.33
C TYR A 278 14.05 -4.03 7.81
N VAL A 279 13.86 -2.75 8.08
CA VAL A 279 13.57 -2.23 9.42
C VAL A 279 12.31 -1.39 9.29
N TRP A 280 11.37 -1.59 10.22
CA TRP A 280 10.19 -0.76 10.34
C TRP A 280 10.57 0.54 11.05
N THR A 281 10.12 1.68 10.55
CA THR A 281 10.30 2.93 11.30
C THR A 281 9.47 2.87 12.59
N PRO A 282 9.89 3.50 13.69
CA PRO A 282 9.19 3.45 14.97
C PRO A 282 7.70 3.80 14.89
N LEU A 283 7.33 4.66 13.93
CA LEU A 283 5.95 5.05 13.64
C LEU A 283 5.00 3.92 13.23
N HIS A 284 5.51 2.77 12.79
CA HIS A 284 4.69 1.62 12.45
C HIS A 284 4.28 0.81 13.68
N PHE A 285 4.87 1.10 14.84
CA PHE A 285 4.47 0.57 16.14
C PHE A 285 3.79 1.73 16.87
N GLY A 286 2.58 1.54 17.38
CA GLY A 286 1.90 2.63 18.10
C GLY A 286 2.78 3.11 19.25
N LEU A 287 2.62 4.37 19.70
CA LEU A 287 3.38 4.90 20.85
C LEU A 287 3.24 4.04 22.12
N ALA A 288 2.16 3.27 22.23
CA ALA A 288 1.90 2.32 23.32
C ALA A 288 2.62 0.96 23.16
N ASP A 289 3.18 0.68 21.99
CA ASP A 289 3.79 -0.61 21.64
C ASP A 289 5.34 -0.59 21.76
N LEU A 290 5.92 0.54 22.17
CA LEU A 290 7.36 0.75 22.39
C LEU A 290 7.79 0.59 23.86
N TRP A 291 6.85 0.27 24.78
CA TRP A 291 7.09 0.20 26.23
C TRP A 291 6.42 -1.02 26.87
#